data_AF-A0A0Q5TPJ4-F1
#
_entry.id   AF-A0A0Q5TPJ4-F1
#
_cell.length_a   1.000
_cell.length_b   1.000
_cell.length_c   1.000
_cell.angle_alpha   90.00
_cell.angle_beta   90.00
_cell.angle_gamma   90.00
#
_symmetry.space_group_name_H-M   'P 1'
#
loop_
_entity.id
_entity.type
_entity.pdbx_description
1 polymer ?
#
loop_
_entity_poly.entity_id
_entity_poly.type
_entity_poly.pdbx_seq_one_letter_code
_entity_poly.pdbx_strand_id
1 'polypeptide(L)'
;MLRTLLATLILGIALFLVKHFGGDTLLHPYIWYILIFFLGLSFLGHRLMEIGLRNNREKFVTFYISSIVARIILCLVFIAFFLYQGLSNSFLFIINFFALYLFYTCFEIYGLYCNLRRD
;
A
#
# COMPACT_ATOMS: atom_id res chain seq x y z
N MET A 1 3.16 -12.84 -3.41
CA MET A 1 3.11 -11.83 -4.51
C MET A 1 1.88 -11.94 -5.40
N LEU A 2 1.51 -13.11 -5.91
CA LEU A 2 0.37 -13.24 -6.85
C LEU A 2 -0.96 -12.68 -6.29
N ARG A 3 -1.24 -12.91 -5.01
CA ARG A 3 -2.46 -12.40 -4.35
C ARG A 3 -2.52 -10.87 -4.29
N THR A 4 -1.40 -10.21 -3.97
CA THR A 4 -1.36 -8.73 -3.90
C THR A 4 -1.40 -8.10 -5.29
N LEU A 5 -0.82 -8.76 -6.30
CA LEU A 5 -0.95 -8.34 -7.70
C LEU A 5 -2.40 -8.45 -8.20
N LEU A 6 -3.08 -9.57 -7.92
CA LEU A 6 -4.50 -9.74 -8.26
C LEU A 6 -5.39 -8.72 -7.54
N ALA A 7 -5.16 -8.49 -6.24
CA ALA A 7 -5.88 -7.47 -5.49
C ALA A 7 -5.66 -6.07 -6.08
N THR A 8 -4.42 -5.75 -6.49
CA THR A 8 -4.09 -4.48 -7.14
C THR A 8 -4.78 -4.35 -8.50
N LEU A 9 -4.84 -5.43 -9.28
CA LEU A 9 -5.52 -5.46 -10.58
C LEU A 9 -7.02 -5.21 -10.44
N ILE A 10 -7.68 -5.94 -9.53
CA ILE A 10 -9.11 -5.77 -9.23
C ILE A 10 -9.39 -4.33 -8.78
N LEU A 11 -8.52 -3.79 -7.93
CA LEU A 11 -8.69 -2.45 -7.40
C LEU A 11 -8.43 -1.38 -8.47
N GLY A 12 -7.47 -1.59 -9.37
CA GLY A 12 -7.26 -0.73 -10.54
C GLY A 12 -8.48 -0.71 -11.47
N ILE A 13 -9.11 -1.88 -11.70
CA ILE A 13 -10.36 -1.98 -12.48
C ILE A 13 -11.51 -1.25 -11.77
N ALA A 14 -11.66 -1.42 -10.45
CA ALA A 14 -12.68 -0.74 -9.67
C ALA A 14 -12.52 0.79 -9.71
N LEU A 15 -11.30 1.31 -9.53
CA LEU A 15 -11.01 2.74 -9.64
C LEU A 15 -11.24 3.27 -11.07
N PHE A 16 -10.89 2.49 -12.08
CA PHE A 16 -11.15 2.84 -13.48
C PHE A 16 -12.66 2.97 -13.76
N LEU A 17 -13.46 2.01 -13.28
CA LEU A 17 -14.92 2.04 -13.38
C LEU A 17 -15.50 3.27 -12.66
N VAL A 18 -15.08 3.53 -11.42
CA VAL A 18 -15.55 4.70 -10.66
C VAL A 18 -15.21 6.00 -11.38
N LYS A 19 -14.02 6.11 -11.98
CA LYS A 19 -13.65 7.27 -12.79
C LYS A 19 -14.50 7.40 -14.05
N HIS A 20 -14.79 6.29 -14.74
CA HIS A 20 -15.57 6.29 -15.98
C HIS A 20 -17.05 6.68 -15.75
N PHE A 21 -17.63 6.31 -14.61
CA PHE A 21 -19.02 6.65 -14.26
C PHE A 21 -19.17 8.04 -13.58
N GLY A 22 -18.17 8.93 -13.69
CA GLY A 22 -18.27 10.31 -13.20
C GLY A 22 -17.82 10.52 -11.75
N GLY A 23 -17.00 9.62 -11.21
CA GLY A 23 -16.43 9.71 -9.86
C GLY A 23 -15.31 10.74 -9.68
N ASP A 24 -15.21 11.78 -10.52
CA ASP A 24 -14.16 12.81 -10.42
C ASP A 24 -14.26 13.63 -9.12
N THR A 25 -15.43 13.64 -8.46
CA THR A 25 -15.60 14.22 -7.11
C THR A 25 -15.11 13.31 -5.98
N LEU A 26 -15.03 12.00 -6.22
CA LEU A 26 -14.65 10.99 -5.23
C LEU A 26 -13.16 10.61 -5.33
N LEU A 27 -12.59 10.65 -6.53
CA LEU A 27 -11.22 10.25 -6.80
C LEU A 27 -10.33 11.46 -7.03
N HIS A 28 -9.26 11.57 -6.24
CA HIS A 28 -8.26 12.60 -6.49
C HIS A 28 -7.56 12.36 -7.85
N PRO A 29 -7.21 13.40 -8.63
CA PRO A 29 -6.51 13.24 -9.92
C PRO A 29 -5.23 12.39 -9.85
N TYR A 30 -4.55 12.44 -8.70
CA TYR A 30 -3.33 11.69 -8.42
C TYR A 30 -3.53 10.23 -7.93
N ILE A 31 -4.76 9.70 -7.99
CA ILE A 31 -5.08 8.34 -7.50
C ILE A 31 -4.17 7.25 -8.09
N TRP A 32 -3.78 7.39 -9.37
CA TRP A 32 -2.88 6.45 -10.04
C TRP A 32 -1.46 6.46 -9.45
N TYR A 33 -0.95 7.63 -9.05
CA TYR A 33 0.33 7.74 -8.37
C TYR A 33 0.28 7.07 -6.99
N ILE A 34 -0.83 7.24 -6.28
CA ILE A 34 -1.06 6.57 -4.98
C ILE A 34 -1.09 5.05 -5.18
N LEU A 35 -1.76 4.56 -6.22
CA LEU A 35 -1.85 3.13 -6.52
C LEU A 35 -0.49 2.53 -6.86
N ILE A 36 0.30 3.18 -7.73
CA ILE A 36 1.65 2.75 -8.07
C ILE A 36 2.55 2.76 -6.83
N PHE A 37 2.41 3.76 -5.97
CA PHE A 37 3.15 3.84 -4.71
C PHE A 37 2.85 2.64 -3.79
N PHE A 38 1.56 2.28 -3.61
CA PHE A 38 1.20 1.10 -2.81
C PHE A 38 1.61 -0.22 -3.44
N LEU A 39 1.58 -0.34 -4.77
CA LEU A 39 2.14 -1.49 -5.47
C LEU A 39 3.65 -1.63 -5.19
N GLY A 40 4.39 -0.51 -5.25
CA GLY A 40 5.82 -0.47 -4.91
C GLY A 40 6.09 -0.85 -3.46
N LEU A 41 5.31 -0.31 -2.51
CA LEU A 41 5.39 -0.69 -1.10
C LEU A 41 5.13 -2.19 -0.89
N SER A 42 4.11 -2.75 -1.54
CA SER A 42 3.79 -4.17 -1.44
C SER A 42 4.89 -5.06 -2.03
N PHE A 43 5.48 -4.63 -3.16
CA PHE A 43 6.65 -5.30 -3.75
C PHE A 43 7.84 -5.28 -2.77
N LEU A 44 8.12 -4.12 -2.20
CA LEU A 44 9.24 -3.91 -1.28
C LEU A 44 9.04 -4.72 0.02
N GLY A 45 7.84 -4.73 0.59
CA GLY A 45 7.49 -5.56 1.74
C GLY A 45 7.70 -7.05 1.49
N HIS A 46 7.32 -7.55 0.30
CA HIS A 46 7.55 -8.95 -0.07
C HIS A 46 9.04 -9.29 -0.24
N ARG A 47 9.83 -8.39 -0.86
CA ARG A 47 11.29 -8.56 -1.00
C ARG A 47 11.98 -8.55 0.35
N LEU A 48 11.61 -7.60 1.22
CA LEU A 48 12.09 -7.53 2.59
C LEU A 48 11.78 -8.85 3.32
N MET A 49 10.54 -9.32 3.28
CA MET A 49 10.16 -10.57 3.96
C MET A 49 11.01 -11.78 3.49
N GLU A 50 11.25 -11.90 2.19
CA GLU A 50 12.06 -12.98 1.61
C GLU A 50 13.53 -12.93 2.09
N ILE A 51 14.09 -11.73 2.24
CA ILE A 51 15.44 -11.51 2.80
C ILE A 51 15.45 -11.83 4.30
N GLY A 52 14.45 -11.36 5.05
CA GLY A 52 14.33 -11.59 6.49
C GLY A 52 14.19 -13.07 6.85
N LEU A 53 13.45 -13.85 6.05
CA LEU A 53 13.28 -15.29 6.23
C LEU A 53 14.57 -16.10 6.00
N ARG A 54 15.49 -15.62 5.15
CA ARG A 54 16.78 -16.28 4.90
C ARG A 54 17.78 -16.11 6.06
N ASN A 55 17.61 -15.12 6.94
CA ASN A 55 18.66 -14.67 7.86
C ASN A 55 18.48 -15.12 9.33
N ASN A 56 17.96 -16.35 9.54
CA ASN A 56 17.56 -16.94 10.83
C ASN A 56 16.30 -16.31 11.47
N ARG A 57 15.35 -17.18 11.87
CA ARG A 57 14.04 -16.80 12.44
C ARG A 57 14.11 -15.90 13.68
N GLU A 58 15.24 -15.89 14.39
CA GLU A 58 15.42 -15.09 15.62
C GLU A 58 15.31 -13.58 15.39
N LYS A 59 15.76 -13.08 14.22
CA LYS A 59 15.69 -11.65 13.87
C LYS A 59 14.46 -11.28 13.05
N PHE A 60 13.57 -12.23 12.79
CA PHE A 60 12.38 -12.02 11.95
C PHE A 60 11.48 -10.92 12.51
N VAL A 61 11.25 -10.90 13.83
CA VAL A 61 10.39 -9.90 14.48
C VAL A 61 11.00 -8.50 14.35
N THR A 62 12.27 -8.33 14.66
CA THR A 62 12.97 -7.04 14.54
C THR A 62 12.95 -6.52 13.11
N PHE A 63 13.18 -7.40 12.14
CA PHE A 63 13.16 -7.06 10.73
C PHE A 63 11.75 -6.68 10.25
N TYR A 64 10.72 -7.42 10.70
CA TYR A 64 9.32 -7.11 10.41
C TYR A 64 8.90 -5.74 10.96
N ILE A 65 9.22 -5.45 12.21
CA ILE A 65 8.95 -4.13 12.82
C ILE A 65 9.69 -3.02 12.06
N SER A 66 10.95 -3.24 11.68
CA SER A 66 11.72 -2.27 10.89
C SER A 66 11.08 -2.01 9.52
N SER A 67 10.53 -3.04 8.88
CA SER A 67 9.78 -2.91 7.63
C SER A 67 8.49 -2.09 7.80
N ILE A 68 7.77 -2.26 8.92
CA ILE A 68 6.59 -1.44 9.23
C ILE A 68 6.99 0.03 9.42
N VAL A 69 8.07 0.31 10.16
CA VAL A 69 8.57 1.67 10.38
C VAL A 69 8.98 2.32 9.05
N ALA A 70 9.75 1.61 8.22
CA ALA A 70 10.14 2.08 6.90
C ALA A 70 8.91 2.42 6.03
N ARG A 71 7.88 1.57 6.05
CA ARG A 71 6.61 1.84 5.36
C ARG A 71 5.94 3.12 5.85
N ILE A 72 5.84 3.34 7.17
CA ILE A 72 5.23 4.54 7.74
C ILE A 72 5.99 5.79 7.27
N ILE A 73 7.32 5.76 7.33
CA ILE A 73 8.17 6.88 6.88
C ILE A 73 7.94 7.14 5.38
N LEU A 74 7.95 6.10 4.55
CA LEU A 74 7.69 6.24 3.11
C LEU A 74 6.31 6.85 2.83
N CYS A 75 5.27 6.41 3.53
CA CYS A 75 3.93 7.00 3.42
C CYS A 75 3.93 8.49 3.79
N LEU A 76 4.58 8.85 4.90
CA LEU A 76 4.66 10.25 5.34
C LEU A 76 5.40 11.13 4.34
N VAL A 77 6.55 10.66 3.83
CA VAL A 77 7.33 11.38 2.80
C VAL A 77 6.51 11.56 1.53
N PHE A 78 5.78 10.52 1.10
CA PHE A 78 4.94 10.59 -0.09
C PHE A 78 3.82 11.62 0.07
N ILE A 79 3.09 11.59 1.20
CA ILE A 79 2.02 12.56 1.48
C ILE A 79 2.61 13.98 1.53
N ALA A 80 3.70 14.18 2.27
CA ALA A 80 4.34 15.48 2.42
C ALA A 80 4.80 16.06 1.08
N PHE A 81 5.38 15.23 0.21
CA PHE A 81 5.80 15.63 -1.14
C PHE A 81 4.63 16.15 -1.98
N PHE A 82 3.49 15.46 -1.99
CA PHE A 82 2.32 15.92 -2.73
C PHE A 82 1.67 17.15 -2.10
N LEU A 83 1.59 17.23 -0.76
CA LEU A 83 1.09 18.42 -0.06
C LEU A 83 1.93 19.66 -0.36
N TYR A 84 3.26 19.52 -0.40
CA TYR A 84 4.19 20.62 -0.71
C TYR A 84 4.02 21.16 -2.13
N GLN A 85 3.60 20.32 -3.09
CA GLN A 85 3.31 20.75 -4.46
C GLN A 85 2.04 21.61 -4.61
N GLY A 86 1.27 21.82 -3.52
CA GLY A 86 0.08 22.68 -3.54
C GLY A 86 -1.12 22.00 -4.19
N LEU A 87 -1.61 20.92 -3.58
CA LEU A 87 -2.81 20.22 -4.04
C LEU A 87 -4.05 21.12 -3.91
N SER A 88 -4.88 21.16 -4.96
CA SER A 88 -6.16 21.87 -4.93
C SER A 88 -7.14 21.28 -3.90
N ASN A 89 -7.09 19.96 -3.67
CA ASN A 89 -7.97 19.25 -2.74
C ASN A 89 -7.18 18.26 -1.86
N SER A 90 -6.37 18.80 -0.96
CA SER A 90 -5.55 18.00 -0.01
C SER A 90 -6.37 16.99 0.79
N PHE A 91 -7.60 17.34 1.20
CA PHE A 91 -8.44 16.44 1.97
C PHE A 91 -8.88 15.21 1.17
N LEU A 92 -9.29 15.40 -0.08
CA LEU A 92 -9.67 14.31 -0.98
C LEU A 92 -8.47 13.39 -1.27
N PHE A 93 -7.28 13.97 -1.44
CA PHE A 93 -6.04 13.20 -1.59
C PHE A 93 -5.75 12.33 -0.37
N ILE A 94 -5.83 12.90 0.83
CA ILE A 94 -5.57 12.16 2.08
C ILE A 94 -6.57 11.02 2.27
N ILE A 95 -7.87 11.25 2.01
CA ILE A 95 -8.90 10.20 2.11
C ILE A 95 -8.61 9.06 1.12
N ASN A 96 -8.34 9.39 -0.14
CA ASN A 96 -8.01 8.39 -1.15
C ASN A 96 -6.75 7.60 -0.78
N PHE A 97 -5.73 8.29 -0.26
CA PHE A 97 -4.51 7.66 0.24
C PHE A 97 -4.79 6.71 1.41
N PHE A 98 -5.58 7.14 2.39
CA PHE A 98 -5.91 6.33 3.58
C PHE A 98 -6.78 5.12 3.22
N ALA A 99 -7.74 5.28 2.31
CA ALA A 99 -8.58 4.17 1.84
C ALA A 99 -7.72 3.08 1.18
N LEU A 100 -6.80 3.47 0.29
CA LEU A 100 -5.84 2.55 -0.33
C LEU A 100 -4.88 1.95 0.70
N TYR A 101 -4.38 2.76 1.63
CA TYR A 101 -3.52 2.28 2.72
C TYR A 101 -4.20 1.16 3.52
N LEU A 102 -5.44 1.38 3.96
CA LEU A 102 -6.19 0.38 4.74
C LEU A 102 -6.43 -0.88 3.92
N PHE A 103 -6.86 -0.74 2.66
CA PHE A 103 -7.08 -1.87 1.78
C PHE A 103 -5.82 -2.75 1.64
N TYR A 104 -4.68 -2.14 1.27
CA TYR A 104 -3.41 -2.88 1.14
C TYR A 104 -2.94 -3.48 2.46
N THR A 105 -3.08 -2.75 3.57
CA THR A 105 -2.72 -3.25 4.91
C THR A 105 -3.53 -4.48 5.28
N CYS A 106 -4.84 -4.46 5.08
CA CYS A 106 -5.71 -5.62 5.34
C CYS A 106 -5.24 -6.83 4.53
N PHE A 107 -5.06 -6.69 3.22
CA PHE A 107 -4.61 -7.79 2.36
C PHE A 107 -3.26 -8.37 2.79
N GLU A 108 -2.33 -7.50 3.19
CA GLU A 108 -1.00 -7.90 3.66
C GLU A 108 -1.07 -8.68 5.00
N ILE A 109 -1.83 -8.17 5.97
CA ILE A 109 -2.04 -8.83 7.27
C ILE A 109 -2.76 -10.17 7.11
N TYR A 110 -3.83 -10.25 6.29
CA TYR A 110 -4.51 -11.52 6.01
C TYR A 110 -3.56 -12.54 5.35
N GLY A 111 -2.67 -12.09 4.47
CA GLY A 111 -1.63 -12.93 3.87
C GLY A 111 -0.66 -13.50 4.90
N LEU A 112 -0.21 -12.66 5.84
CA LEU A 112 0.66 -13.06 6.95
C LEU A 112 -0.03 -14.06 7.89
N TYR A 113 -1.25 -13.74 8.35
CA TYR A 113 -2.00 -14.60 9.29
C TYR A 113 -2.27 -16.00 8.73
N CYS A 114 -2.59 -16.12 7.43
CA CYS A 114 -2.80 -17.44 6.82
C CYS A 114 -1.52 -18.27 6.73
N ASN A 115 -0.35 -17.64 6.60
CA ASN A 115 0.93 -18.33 6.55
C ASN A 115 1.39 -18.79 7.94
N LEU A 116 1.11 -18.00 8.99
CA LEU A 116 1.43 -18.36 10.38
C LEU A 116 0.52 -19.44 10.98
N ARG A 117 -0.70 -19.64 10.46
CA ARG A 117 -1.63 -20.68 10.94
C ARG A 117 -1.34 -22.08 10.37
N ARG A 118 -0.35 -22.21 9.49
CA ARG A 118 -0.04 -23.46 8.79
C ARG A 118 1.11 -24.26 9.40
N ASP A 119 1.67 -23.75 10.50
CA ASP A 119 2.55 -24.45 11.46
C ASP A 119 1.73 -24.77 12.73
#